data_AF-A0AAN8JIP3-F1
#
_entry.id   AF-A0AAN8JIP3-F1
#
_cell.length_a   1.000
_cell.length_b   1.000
_cell.length_c   1.000
_cell.angle_alpha   90.00
_cell.angle_beta   90.00
_cell.angle_gamma   90.00
#
_symmetry.space_group_name_H-M   'P 1'
#
loop_
_entity.id
_entity.type
_entity.pdbx_description
1 polymer ?
#
loop_
_entity_poly.entity_id
_entity_poly.type
_entity_poly.pdbx_seq_one_letter_code
_entity_poly.pdbx_strand_id
1 'polypeptide(L)'
;MMVSQRMRKTREVTGPTPHSVGILARAPNTRPPEYLILERRKQEEKLEENQKRTNYMELCDLKNEWERWTDKKIQLNTVKRRVNGMLQANESSIEDRRERLRDLLQTEQIEQLKEMEDKQETTIERQAKMRSRAKYLKEQRETERLKLVQKKYDQKFREECEELRSTVSKRAQDQICAERLEQMQMKEQFEDEKRIEDAMYAELWNKDMLEKAEKEEQKARERHERNQAVVDILQKQMAALQLQKDEAKRLKQEEAQLLKEQDALRKLEERRAYEDKIQRQRETRDMLDLSLKIKMKRRAKDEQEQLAFDLKMLEQLLEESRNEAMEQMQRKKELREEDQRYRTYLQQLMEEERRKEKELDALCNEEVEKTWQKRLEGWRQERLARKRLLNDVLAGRAEQIRDRLIENERQQLDAQRERDELIQTIERNKQLDKEELQRIRQKNLQYQSDLEGQIDYNYRLKEQDRQYNDTEYKLGLQAEYEYEQKIRDALNNPVIDKLHPMRRRVQSASLQVTGTGY
;
A
#
# COMPACT_ATOMS: atom_id res chain seq x y z
N MET A 1 -135.57 -63.52 113.10
CA MET A 1 -136.27 -64.81 113.35
C MET A 1 -136.52 -64.90 114.86
N MET A 2 -137.65 -65.30 115.43
CA MET A 2 -138.83 -66.02 114.93
C MET A 2 -140.08 -65.16 114.74
N VAL A 3 -141.08 -65.76 114.08
CA VAL A 3 -142.33 -65.21 113.55
C VAL A 3 -143.53 -65.57 114.48
N SER A 4 -144.63 -64.84 114.30
CA SER A 4 -146.01 -65.00 114.84
C SER A 4 -146.57 -66.43 114.99
N GLN A 5 -147.63 -66.62 115.79
CA GLN A 5 -149.00 -66.97 115.33
C GLN A 5 -150.00 -67.06 116.51
N ARG A 6 -151.21 -66.57 116.26
CA ARG A 6 -152.36 -66.40 117.18
C ARG A 6 -153.41 -67.50 116.96
N MET A 7 -154.20 -67.75 118.00
CA MET A 7 -155.48 -68.48 117.90
C MET A 7 -156.63 -67.55 118.31
N ARG A 8 -157.73 -67.62 117.55
CA ARG A 8 -158.99 -66.90 117.77
C ARG A 8 -159.86 -67.69 118.75
N LYS A 9 -160.46 -67.03 119.75
CA LYS A 9 -161.44 -67.64 120.66
C LYS A 9 -162.78 -66.92 120.52
N THR A 10 -163.69 -67.54 119.77
CA THR A 10 -165.11 -67.19 119.65
C THR A 10 -165.84 -67.52 120.95
N ARG A 11 -166.90 -66.75 121.29
CA ARG A 11 -167.58 -66.75 122.60
C ARG A 11 -168.73 -67.77 122.70
N GLU A 12 -168.79 -68.70 121.77
CA GLU A 12 -169.91 -69.61 121.52
C GLU A 12 -169.61 -70.99 122.13
N VAL A 13 -170.56 -71.56 122.88
CA VAL A 13 -170.47 -72.89 123.50
C VAL A 13 -171.69 -73.71 123.10
N THR A 14 -171.51 -74.81 122.39
CA THR A 14 -172.56 -75.75 121.95
C THR A 14 -172.90 -76.81 123.03
N GLY A 15 -174.11 -77.39 123.02
CA GLY A 15 -174.64 -78.40 123.96
C GLY A 15 -175.15 -79.70 123.27
N PRO A 16 -175.74 -80.66 124.03
CA PRO A 16 -176.01 -82.04 123.60
C PRO A 16 -177.30 -82.21 122.77
N THR A 17 -177.33 -83.15 121.82
CA THR A 17 -178.31 -83.32 120.70
C THR A 17 -178.31 -82.16 119.68
N PRO A 18 -178.45 -82.39 118.35
CA PRO A 18 -177.88 -81.57 117.24
C PRO A 18 -178.21 -80.05 117.13
N HIS A 19 -178.67 -79.36 118.18
CA HIS A 19 -179.21 -77.99 118.20
C HIS A 19 -178.93 -77.08 119.44
N SER A 20 -178.42 -77.50 120.61
CA SER A 20 -178.27 -76.56 121.76
C SER A 20 -176.95 -75.73 121.73
N VAL A 21 -176.98 -74.41 122.07
CA VAL A 21 -175.80 -73.50 122.15
C VAL A 21 -176.07 -72.31 123.12
N GLY A 22 -175.06 -71.87 123.89
CA GLY A 22 -175.01 -70.65 124.72
C GLY A 22 -173.73 -69.80 124.52
N ILE A 23 -173.78 -68.48 124.81
CA ILE A 23 -172.67 -67.53 124.62
C ILE A 23 -172.20 -66.93 125.96
N LEU A 24 -170.88 -66.91 126.23
CA LEU A 24 -170.28 -66.36 127.46
C LEU A 24 -170.31 -64.82 127.52
N ALA A 25 -170.70 -64.22 128.66
CA ALA A 25 -170.60 -62.77 128.94
C ALA A 25 -169.14 -62.29 129.14
N ARG A 26 -168.81 -61.02 128.85
CA ARG A 26 -167.43 -60.48 128.82
C ARG A 26 -167.13 -59.74 130.12
N ALA A 27 -165.95 -59.97 130.69
CA ALA A 27 -165.44 -59.27 131.88
C ALA A 27 -165.08 -57.78 131.58
N PRO A 28 -165.10 -56.89 132.59
CA PRO A 28 -164.85 -55.46 132.41
C PRO A 28 -163.36 -55.19 132.17
N ASN A 29 -163.02 -54.11 131.46
CA ASN A 29 -161.61 -53.73 131.23
C ASN A 29 -161.19 -52.59 132.19
N THR A 30 -160.13 -52.82 132.95
CA THR A 30 -159.67 -52.05 134.14
C THR A 30 -158.53 -51.06 133.87
N ARG A 31 -158.11 -50.87 132.61
CA ARG A 31 -156.99 -49.97 132.30
C ARG A 31 -157.47 -48.65 131.69
N PRO A 32 -156.92 -47.51 132.16
CA PRO A 32 -157.26 -46.21 131.60
C PRO A 32 -156.88 -46.16 130.12
N PRO A 33 -157.65 -45.42 129.30
CA PRO A 33 -157.43 -45.32 127.87
C PRO A 33 -156.01 -44.86 127.46
N GLU A 34 -155.23 -44.27 128.38
CA GLU A 34 -153.93 -43.66 128.11
C GLU A 34 -152.69 -44.51 128.43
N TYR A 35 -152.82 -45.70 129.04
CA TYR A 35 -151.66 -46.47 129.53
C TYR A 35 -150.59 -46.75 128.46
N LEU A 36 -151.03 -47.10 127.24
CA LEU A 36 -150.14 -47.36 126.11
C LEU A 36 -149.41 -46.12 125.59
N ILE A 37 -149.92 -44.93 125.90
CA ILE A 37 -149.32 -43.65 125.51
C ILE A 37 -148.16 -43.32 126.46
N LEU A 38 -148.34 -43.56 127.76
CA LEU A 38 -147.32 -43.28 128.78
C LEU A 38 -146.11 -44.22 128.69
N GLU A 39 -146.33 -45.52 128.44
CA GLU A 39 -145.22 -46.46 128.23
C GLU A 39 -144.38 -46.09 127.00
N ARG A 40 -145.04 -45.63 125.93
CA ARG A 40 -144.37 -45.20 124.70
C ARG A 40 -143.51 -43.96 124.93
N ARG A 41 -144.03 -42.97 125.65
CA ARG A 41 -143.27 -41.78 126.06
C ARG A 41 -142.01 -42.12 126.85
N LYS A 42 -142.11 -43.07 127.78
CA LYS A 42 -140.98 -43.48 128.62
C LYS A 42 -139.88 -44.21 127.84
N GLN A 43 -140.26 -44.95 126.79
CA GLN A 43 -139.30 -45.55 125.85
C GLN A 43 -138.68 -44.51 124.92
N GLU A 44 -139.48 -43.56 124.42
CA GLU A 44 -139.02 -42.43 123.61
C GLU A 44 -137.99 -41.59 124.36
N GLU A 45 -138.21 -41.29 125.63
CA GLU A 45 -137.32 -40.46 126.47
C GLU A 45 -135.93 -41.12 126.66
N LYS A 46 -135.89 -42.43 126.89
CA LYS A 46 -134.63 -43.19 126.98
C LYS A 46 -133.88 -43.26 125.64
N LEU A 47 -134.60 -43.38 124.53
CA LEU A 47 -133.99 -43.35 123.20
C LEU A 47 -133.40 -41.95 122.93
N GLU A 48 -134.12 -40.90 123.33
CA GLU A 48 -133.64 -39.53 123.23
C GLU A 48 -132.36 -39.28 124.02
N GLU A 49 -132.28 -39.74 125.28
CA GLU A 49 -131.06 -39.59 126.09
C GLU A 49 -129.86 -40.33 125.49
N ASN A 50 -130.08 -41.56 125.02
CA ASN A 50 -129.02 -42.32 124.37
C ASN A 50 -128.57 -41.64 123.07
N GLN A 51 -129.50 -41.13 122.26
CA GLN A 51 -129.18 -40.33 121.07
C GLN A 51 -128.35 -39.10 121.43
N LYS A 52 -128.73 -38.35 122.47
CA LYS A 52 -127.96 -37.18 122.93
C LYS A 52 -126.53 -37.55 123.30
N ARG A 53 -126.31 -38.70 123.95
CA ARG A 53 -124.98 -39.20 124.31
C ARG A 53 -124.14 -39.61 123.09
N THR A 54 -124.70 -40.38 122.16
CA THR A 54 -123.99 -40.75 120.92
C THR A 54 -123.65 -39.51 120.10
N ASN A 55 -124.60 -38.59 119.94
CA ASN A 55 -124.38 -37.33 119.22
C ASN A 55 -123.26 -36.50 119.86
N TYR A 56 -123.15 -36.51 121.18
CA TYR A 56 -122.07 -35.82 121.89
C TYR A 56 -120.70 -36.47 121.65
N MET A 57 -120.61 -37.81 121.69
CA MET A 57 -119.37 -38.52 121.37
C MET A 57 -118.94 -38.29 119.92
N GLU A 58 -119.86 -38.40 118.96
CA GLU A 58 -119.61 -38.11 117.54
C GLU A 58 -119.10 -36.67 117.33
N LEU A 59 -119.67 -35.70 118.06
CA LEU A 59 -119.22 -34.31 118.00
C LEU A 59 -117.78 -34.15 118.52
N CYS A 60 -117.42 -34.83 119.61
CA CYS A 60 -116.08 -34.81 120.17
C CYS A 60 -115.05 -35.45 119.22
N ASP A 61 -115.39 -36.58 118.58
CA ASP A 61 -114.53 -37.23 117.60
C ASP A 61 -114.33 -36.35 116.35
N LEU A 62 -115.41 -35.75 115.83
CA LEU A 62 -115.35 -34.78 114.74
C LEU A 62 -114.43 -33.60 115.06
N LYS A 63 -114.50 -33.09 116.31
CA LYS A 63 -113.63 -32.00 116.76
C LYS A 63 -112.15 -32.41 116.75
N ASN A 64 -111.84 -33.59 117.27
CA ASN A 64 -110.46 -34.11 117.30
C ASN A 64 -109.90 -34.36 115.88
N GLU A 65 -110.70 -34.90 114.96
CA GLU A 65 -110.32 -35.07 113.56
C GLU A 65 -110.09 -33.71 112.87
N TRP A 66 -110.96 -32.74 113.14
CA TRP A 66 -110.82 -31.38 112.64
C TRP A 66 -109.50 -30.76 113.11
N GLU A 67 -109.18 -30.82 114.40
CA GLU A 67 -107.93 -30.28 114.96
C GLU A 67 -106.69 -30.90 114.27
N ARG A 68 -106.64 -32.23 114.14
CA ARG A 68 -105.56 -32.95 113.44
C ARG A 68 -105.44 -32.56 111.97
N TRP A 69 -106.55 -32.36 111.27
CA TRP A 69 -106.57 -31.93 109.88
C TRP A 69 -106.09 -30.48 109.74
N THR A 70 -106.55 -29.58 110.60
CA THR A 70 -106.10 -28.18 110.61
C THR A 70 -104.61 -28.06 110.88
N ASP A 71 -104.05 -28.80 111.84
CA ASP A 71 -102.61 -28.76 112.14
C ASP A 71 -101.77 -29.20 110.94
N LYS A 72 -102.13 -30.32 110.30
CA LYS A 72 -101.47 -30.76 109.06
C LYS A 72 -101.57 -29.69 107.96
N LYS A 73 -102.72 -29.03 107.85
CA LYS A 73 -102.95 -27.98 106.85
C LYS A 73 -102.15 -26.71 107.15
N ILE A 74 -102.01 -26.34 108.42
CA ILE A 74 -101.16 -25.22 108.86
C ILE A 74 -99.69 -25.50 108.53
N GLN A 75 -99.19 -26.71 108.82
CA GLN A 75 -97.82 -27.11 108.47
C GLN A 75 -97.56 -27.05 106.96
N LEU A 76 -98.45 -27.64 106.15
CA LEU A 76 -98.38 -27.58 104.69
C LEU A 76 -98.40 -26.14 104.16
N ASN A 77 -99.27 -25.28 104.70
CA ASN A 77 -99.36 -23.88 104.30
C ASN A 77 -98.11 -23.07 104.68
N THR A 78 -97.45 -23.41 105.78
CA THR A 78 -96.17 -22.80 106.17
C THR A 78 -95.06 -23.19 105.21
N VAL A 79 -94.95 -24.48 104.85
CA VAL A 79 -94.00 -24.95 103.85
C VAL A 79 -94.26 -24.32 102.47
N LYS A 80 -95.52 -24.30 102.02
CA LYS A 80 -95.91 -23.66 100.76
C LYS A 80 -95.55 -22.18 100.72
N ARG A 81 -95.79 -21.42 101.79
CA ARG A 81 -95.40 -20.01 101.87
C ARG A 81 -93.89 -19.82 101.75
N ARG A 82 -93.09 -20.64 102.42
CA ARG A 82 -91.63 -20.57 102.36
C ARG A 82 -91.09 -20.90 100.97
N VAL A 83 -91.62 -21.94 100.32
CA VAL A 83 -91.24 -22.32 98.94
C VAL A 83 -91.64 -21.25 97.93
N ASN A 84 -92.87 -20.74 98.03
CA ASN A 84 -93.33 -19.66 97.15
C ASN A 84 -92.49 -18.40 97.30
N GLY A 85 -92.07 -18.04 98.52
CA GLY A 85 -91.17 -16.91 98.75
C GLY A 85 -89.80 -17.08 98.06
N MET A 86 -89.24 -18.30 98.06
CA MET A 86 -87.98 -18.58 97.35
C MET A 86 -88.14 -18.57 95.82
N LEU A 87 -89.26 -19.07 95.30
CA LEU A 87 -89.56 -19.02 93.86
C LEU A 87 -89.74 -17.58 93.37
N GLN A 88 -90.48 -16.75 94.11
CA GLN A 88 -90.65 -15.33 93.78
C GLN A 88 -89.31 -14.58 93.79
N ALA A 89 -88.45 -14.83 94.77
CA ALA A 89 -87.12 -14.21 94.81
C ALA A 89 -86.25 -14.60 93.60
N ASN A 90 -86.33 -15.85 93.16
CA ASN A 90 -85.63 -16.31 91.95
C ASN A 90 -86.22 -15.71 90.67
N GLU A 91 -87.55 -15.60 90.57
CA GLU A 91 -88.23 -14.94 89.44
C GLU A 91 -87.80 -13.48 89.31
N SER A 92 -87.80 -12.72 90.41
CA SER A 92 -87.31 -11.33 90.41
C SER A 92 -85.85 -11.24 89.96
N SER A 93 -84.97 -12.14 90.43
CA SER A 93 -83.57 -12.15 90.00
C SER A 93 -83.38 -12.44 88.50
N ILE A 94 -84.23 -13.31 87.93
CA ILE A 94 -84.22 -13.60 86.49
C ILE A 94 -84.77 -12.41 85.69
N GLU A 95 -85.81 -11.75 86.19
CA GLU A 95 -86.38 -10.55 85.57
C GLU A 95 -85.37 -9.40 85.54
N ASP A 96 -84.67 -9.13 86.64
CA ASP A 96 -83.59 -8.13 86.71
C ASP A 96 -82.46 -8.41 85.70
N ARG A 97 -82.14 -9.69 85.47
CA ARG A 97 -81.12 -10.07 84.49
C ARG A 97 -81.63 -9.91 83.06
N ARG A 98 -82.91 -10.20 82.80
CA ARG A 98 -83.53 -10.01 81.49
C ARG A 98 -83.68 -8.53 81.14
N GLU A 99 -84.00 -7.69 82.12
CA GLU A 99 -84.13 -6.24 81.94
C GLU A 99 -82.78 -5.62 81.57
N ARG A 100 -81.72 -5.93 82.32
CA ARG A 100 -80.35 -5.49 81.98
C ARG A 100 -79.90 -5.91 80.57
N LEU A 101 -80.29 -7.11 80.12
CA LEU A 101 -79.96 -7.56 78.76
C LEU A 101 -80.76 -6.81 77.69
N ARG A 102 -82.05 -6.52 77.95
CA ARG A 102 -82.88 -5.73 77.04
C ARG A 102 -82.33 -4.33 76.87
N ASP A 103 -81.95 -3.67 77.96
CA ASP A 103 -81.38 -2.32 77.91
C ASP A 103 -80.11 -2.28 77.06
N LEU A 104 -79.20 -3.24 77.27
CA LEU A 104 -77.95 -3.32 76.52
C LEU A 104 -78.19 -3.51 75.02
N LEU A 105 -79.05 -4.46 74.65
CA LEU A 105 -79.39 -4.69 73.23
C LEU A 105 -80.11 -3.48 72.61
N GLN A 106 -80.96 -2.79 73.37
CA GLN A 106 -81.64 -1.59 72.90
C GLN A 106 -80.66 -0.43 72.68
N THR A 107 -79.68 -0.26 73.56
CA THR A 107 -78.63 0.77 73.38
C THR A 107 -77.79 0.50 72.14
N GLU A 108 -77.32 -0.74 71.95
CA GLU A 108 -76.55 -1.12 70.76
C GLU A 108 -77.36 -0.91 69.46
N GLN A 109 -78.64 -1.28 69.47
CA GLN A 109 -79.52 -1.08 68.30
C GLN A 109 -79.70 0.41 67.97
N ILE A 110 -79.89 1.26 68.97
CA ILE A 110 -80.04 2.71 68.77
C ILE A 110 -78.75 3.33 68.24
N GLU A 111 -77.59 2.92 68.75
CA GLU A 111 -76.29 3.42 68.28
C GLU A 111 -76.01 3.04 66.84
N GLN A 112 -76.27 1.78 66.46
CA GLN A 112 -76.10 1.32 65.09
C GLN A 112 -77.04 2.02 64.11
N LEU A 113 -78.29 2.28 64.51
CA LEU A 113 -79.24 3.03 63.68
C LEU A 113 -78.78 4.47 63.45
N LYS A 114 -78.30 5.15 64.50
CA LYS A 114 -77.75 6.52 64.39
C LYS A 114 -76.54 6.57 63.46
N GLU A 115 -75.60 5.64 63.59
CA GLU A 115 -74.41 5.59 62.72
C GLU A 115 -74.78 5.37 61.24
N MET A 116 -75.82 4.57 60.97
CA MET A 116 -76.33 4.34 59.62
C MET A 116 -77.09 5.53 59.04
N GLU A 117 -77.76 6.34 59.88
CA GLU A 117 -78.40 7.59 59.48
C GLU A 117 -77.38 8.69 59.22
N ASP A 118 -76.37 8.83 60.08
CA ASP A 118 -75.32 9.85 59.94
C ASP A 118 -74.41 9.63 58.73
N LYS A 119 -74.18 8.36 58.34
CA LYS A 119 -73.39 8.00 57.15
C LYS A 119 -74.15 8.19 55.84
N GLN A 120 -75.46 8.38 55.87
CA GLN A 120 -76.24 8.61 54.66
C GLN A 120 -76.16 10.08 54.28
N GLU A 121 -75.47 10.36 53.17
CA GLU A 121 -75.48 11.71 52.59
C GLU A 121 -76.92 12.17 52.38
N THR A 122 -77.26 13.29 53.00
CA THR A 122 -78.59 13.88 52.84
C THR A 122 -78.79 14.30 51.38
N THR A 123 -80.04 14.24 50.91
CA THR A 123 -80.38 14.67 49.54
C THR A 123 -79.96 16.12 49.28
N ILE A 124 -79.96 16.97 50.32
CA ILE A 124 -79.54 18.36 50.28
C ILE A 124 -78.02 18.49 50.05
N GLU A 125 -77.21 17.70 50.74
CA GLU A 125 -75.75 17.68 50.55
C GLU A 125 -75.36 17.18 49.16
N ARG A 126 -76.02 16.12 48.67
CA ARG A 126 -75.80 15.60 47.32
C ARG A 126 -76.15 16.66 46.27
N GLN A 127 -77.29 17.34 46.43
CA GLN A 127 -77.68 18.45 45.56
C GLN A 127 -76.71 19.64 45.66
N ALA A 128 -76.18 19.95 46.84
CA ALA A 128 -75.17 21.00 47.02
C ALA A 128 -73.85 20.65 46.30
N LYS A 129 -73.36 19.41 46.40
CA LYS A 129 -72.19 18.92 45.66
C LYS A 129 -72.41 18.95 44.14
N MET A 130 -73.60 18.59 43.66
CA MET A 130 -73.93 18.71 42.24
C MET A 130 -73.97 20.17 41.77
N ARG A 131 -74.56 21.07 42.56
CA ARG A 131 -74.60 22.51 42.26
C ARG A 131 -73.21 23.14 42.26
N SER A 132 -72.35 22.81 43.23
CA SER A 132 -70.98 23.32 43.28
C SER A 132 -70.14 22.81 42.10
N ARG A 133 -70.25 21.53 41.75
CA ARG A 133 -69.57 20.96 40.58
C ARG A 133 -70.05 21.58 39.27
N ALA A 134 -71.37 21.78 39.12
CA ALA A 134 -71.92 22.44 37.94
C ALA A 134 -71.47 23.91 37.83
N LYS A 135 -71.42 24.64 38.95
CA LYS A 135 -70.89 26.00 39.01
C LYS A 135 -69.41 26.05 38.61
N TYR A 136 -68.58 25.16 39.17
CA TYR A 136 -67.16 25.06 38.84
C TYR A 136 -66.93 24.77 37.34
N LEU A 137 -67.66 23.80 36.76
CA LEU A 137 -67.53 23.49 35.33
C LEU A 137 -67.98 24.66 34.44
N LYS A 138 -69.01 25.40 34.85
CA LYS A 138 -69.46 26.61 34.14
C LYS A 138 -68.39 27.70 34.21
N GLU A 139 -67.79 27.93 35.37
CA GLU A 139 -66.70 28.89 35.55
C GLU A 139 -65.47 28.50 34.72
N GLN A 140 -65.04 27.24 34.73
CA GLN A 140 -63.92 26.78 33.92
C GLN A 140 -64.15 27.02 32.42
N ARG A 141 -65.31 26.61 31.88
CA ARG A 141 -65.66 26.84 30.48
C ARG A 141 -65.66 28.34 30.13
N GLU A 142 -66.16 29.19 31.03
CA GLU A 142 -66.17 30.63 30.81
C GLU A 142 -64.75 31.20 30.83
N THR A 143 -63.88 30.75 31.73
CA THR A 143 -62.47 31.19 31.74
C THR A 143 -61.72 30.77 30.48
N GLU A 144 -61.93 29.56 29.98
CA GLU A 144 -61.36 29.09 28.71
C GLU A 144 -61.86 29.92 27.53
N ARG A 145 -63.17 30.19 27.49
CA ARG A 145 -63.77 31.07 26.48
C ARG A 145 -63.15 32.46 26.50
N LEU A 146 -63.02 33.07 27.68
CA LEU A 146 -62.42 34.40 27.84
C LEU A 146 -60.95 34.43 27.41
N LYS A 147 -60.15 33.40 27.75
CA LYS A 147 -58.75 33.27 27.30
C LYS A 147 -58.65 33.16 25.78
N LEU A 148 -59.53 32.38 25.16
CA LEU A 148 -59.56 32.25 23.70
C LEU A 148 -59.93 33.58 23.03
N VAL A 149 -60.94 34.26 23.56
CA VAL A 149 -61.38 35.58 23.09
C VAL A 149 -60.23 36.58 23.21
N GLN A 150 -59.52 36.61 24.34
CA GLN A 150 -58.35 37.48 24.52
C GLN A 150 -57.25 37.20 23.50
N LYS A 151 -56.87 35.93 23.29
CA LYS A 151 -55.90 35.56 22.25
C LYS A 151 -56.31 36.02 20.85
N LYS A 152 -57.61 35.96 20.54
CA LYS A 152 -58.15 36.41 19.26
C LYS A 152 -58.15 37.94 19.14
N TYR A 153 -58.42 38.66 20.22
CA TYR A 153 -58.22 40.11 20.25
C TYR A 153 -56.74 40.48 20.06
N ASP A 154 -55.82 39.78 20.72
CA ASP A 154 -54.38 40.02 20.56
C ASP A 154 -53.91 39.72 19.13
N GLN A 155 -54.40 38.63 18.53
CA GLN A 155 -54.12 38.29 17.13
C GLN A 155 -54.62 39.40 16.19
N LYS A 156 -55.88 39.80 16.35
CA LYS A 156 -56.48 40.89 15.57
C LYS A 156 -55.70 42.19 15.73
N PHE A 157 -55.29 42.53 16.96
CA PHE A 157 -54.46 43.69 17.22
C PHE A 157 -53.12 43.60 16.51
N ARG A 158 -52.46 42.43 16.49
CA ARG A 158 -51.18 42.26 15.78
C ARG A 158 -51.31 42.41 14.26
N GLU A 159 -52.39 41.91 13.69
CA GLU A 159 -52.63 41.91 12.24
C GLU A 159 -53.10 43.29 11.75
N GLU A 160 -54.02 43.93 12.48
CA GLU A 160 -54.66 45.19 12.08
C GLU A 160 -53.88 46.45 12.51
N CYS A 161 -53.06 46.39 13.56
CA CYS A 161 -52.31 47.56 14.03
C CYS A 161 -51.21 47.98 13.03
N GLU A 162 -51.43 49.10 12.35
CA GLU A 162 -50.50 49.65 11.36
C GLU A 162 -49.14 50.03 11.96
N GLU A 163 -49.13 50.60 13.17
CA GLU A 163 -47.90 50.96 13.90
C GLU A 163 -47.04 49.72 14.20
N LEU A 164 -47.66 48.58 14.50
CA LEU A 164 -46.94 47.34 14.71
C LEU A 164 -46.39 46.78 13.39
N ARG A 165 -47.15 46.86 12.29
CA ARG A 165 -46.67 46.43 10.97
C ARG A 165 -45.41 47.20 10.54
N SER A 166 -45.41 48.52 10.69
CA SER A 166 -44.25 49.34 10.32
C SER A 166 -43.01 49.03 11.18
N THR A 167 -43.18 48.84 12.49
CA THR A 167 -42.07 48.53 13.40
C THR A 167 -41.51 47.12 13.21
N VAL A 168 -42.36 46.11 12.95
CA VAL A 168 -41.93 44.75 12.60
C VAL A 168 -41.16 44.75 11.28
N SER A 169 -41.64 45.49 10.28
CA SER A 169 -40.94 45.63 9.00
C SER A 169 -39.56 46.28 9.17
N LYS A 170 -39.42 47.31 10.00
CA LYS A 170 -38.13 47.94 10.29
C LYS A 170 -37.18 46.98 11.00
N ARG A 171 -37.65 46.24 12.01
CA ARG A 171 -36.83 45.21 12.68
C ARG A 171 -36.36 44.12 11.73
N ALA A 172 -37.23 43.68 10.82
CA ALA A 172 -36.84 42.70 9.79
C ALA A 172 -35.77 43.27 8.84
N GLN A 173 -35.88 44.55 8.45
CA GLN A 173 -34.83 45.22 7.68
C GLN A 173 -33.52 45.32 8.45
N ASP A 174 -33.55 45.69 9.74
CA ASP A 174 -32.35 45.76 10.59
C ASP A 174 -31.67 44.39 10.70
N GLN A 175 -32.45 43.31 10.83
CA GLN A 175 -31.94 41.93 10.84
C GLN A 175 -31.26 41.56 9.52
N ILE A 176 -31.91 41.84 8.38
CA ILE A 176 -31.33 41.59 7.06
C ILE A 176 -30.03 42.39 6.87
N CYS A 177 -29.99 43.64 7.34
CA CYS A 177 -28.79 44.47 7.29
C CYS A 177 -27.65 43.89 8.14
N ALA A 178 -27.94 43.36 9.33
CA ALA A 178 -26.97 42.69 10.19
C ALA A 178 -26.43 41.41 9.54
N GLU A 179 -27.31 40.54 9.04
CA GLU A 179 -26.93 39.30 8.34
C GLU A 179 -26.09 39.60 7.08
N ARG A 180 -26.43 40.65 6.33
CA ARG A 180 -25.65 41.09 5.18
C ARG A 180 -24.26 41.59 5.57
N LEU A 181 -24.13 42.27 6.71
CA LEU A 181 -22.84 42.71 7.22
C LEU A 181 -21.96 41.50 7.58
N GLU A 182 -22.52 40.50 8.26
CA GLU A 182 -21.83 39.25 8.56
C GLU A 182 -21.40 38.51 7.28
N GLN A 183 -22.27 38.47 6.26
CA GLN A 183 -21.92 37.88 4.96
C GLN A 183 -20.73 38.60 4.30
N MET A 184 -20.69 39.93 4.36
CA MET A 184 -19.57 40.71 3.81
C MET A 184 -18.26 40.43 4.57
N GLN A 185 -18.32 40.32 5.91
CA GLN A 185 -17.16 39.95 6.73
C GLN A 185 -16.64 38.55 6.39
N MET A 186 -17.53 37.56 6.24
CA MET A 186 -17.14 36.21 5.81
C MET A 186 -16.52 36.21 4.42
N LYS A 187 -17.05 37.02 3.49
CA LYS A 187 -16.48 37.16 2.15
C LYS A 187 -15.07 37.75 2.18
N GLU A 188 -14.85 38.78 3.00
CA GLU A 188 -13.54 39.41 3.18
C GLU A 188 -12.52 38.42 3.75
N GLN A 189 -12.88 37.65 4.77
CA GLN A 189 -12.05 36.57 5.32
C GLN A 189 -11.68 35.54 4.26
N PHE A 190 -12.64 35.12 3.44
CA PHE A 190 -12.39 34.17 2.35
C PHE A 190 -11.48 34.75 1.25
N GLU A 191 -11.59 36.05 0.97
CA GLU A 191 -10.69 36.74 0.05
C GLU A 191 -9.27 36.90 0.62
N ASP A 192 -9.13 37.07 1.93
CA ASP A 192 -7.83 37.06 2.62
C ASP A 192 -7.19 35.67 2.59
N GLU A 193 -7.96 34.61 2.90
CA GLU A 193 -7.50 33.22 2.82
C GLU A 193 -7.02 32.87 1.41
N LYS A 194 -7.80 33.24 0.38
CA LYS A 194 -7.39 33.08 -1.03
C LYS A 194 -6.12 33.83 -1.36
N ARG A 195 -5.95 35.06 -0.87
CA ARG A 195 -4.72 35.83 -1.09
C ARG A 195 -3.51 35.15 -0.46
N ILE A 196 -3.67 34.53 0.72
CA ILE A 196 -2.61 33.76 1.38
C ILE A 196 -2.28 32.49 0.58
N GLU A 197 -3.31 31.77 0.12
CA GLU A 197 -3.12 30.58 -0.73
C GLU A 197 -2.42 30.94 -2.05
N ASP A 198 -2.89 31.97 -2.75
CA ASP A 198 -2.29 32.44 -4.00
C ASP A 198 -0.84 32.89 -3.80
N ALA A 199 -0.53 33.57 -2.69
CA ALA A 199 0.84 33.94 -2.34
C ALA A 199 1.72 32.70 -2.09
N MET A 200 1.21 31.70 -1.36
CA MET A 200 1.90 30.44 -1.12
C MET A 200 2.19 29.70 -2.45
N TYR A 201 1.22 29.63 -3.35
CA TYR A 201 1.41 29.02 -4.67
C TYR A 201 2.40 29.82 -5.53
N ALA A 202 2.36 31.14 -5.48
CA ALA A 202 3.33 31.99 -6.18
C ALA A 202 4.75 31.78 -5.65
N GLU A 203 4.94 31.65 -4.34
CA GLU A 203 6.24 31.31 -3.75
C GLU A 203 6.73 29.93 -4.18
N LEU A 204 5.84 28.92 -4.17
CA LEU A 204 6.19 27.56 -4.61
C LEU A 204 6.58 27.54 -6.09
N TRP A 205 5.83 28.27 -6.93
CA TRP A 205 6.13 28.41 -8.35
C TRP A 205 7.46 29.13 -8.59
N ASN A 206 7.73 30.20 -7.85
CA ASN A 206 9.02 30.90 -7.91
C ASN A 206 10.18 29.97 -7.52
N LYS A 207 10.02 29.13 -6.48
CA LYS A 207 11.03 28.13 -6.09
C LYS A 207 11.25 27.10 -7.20
N ASP A 208 10.19 26.54 -7.76
CA ASP A 208 10.29 25.56 -8.87
C ASP A 208 10.95 26.19 -10.12
N MET A 209 10.62 27.44 -10.44
CA MET A 209 11.26 28.19 -11.52
C MET A 209 12.76 28.39 -11.27
N LEU A 210 13.16 28.75 -10.04
CA LEU A 210 14.57 28.87 -9.67
C LEU A 210 15.30 27.53 -9.72
N GLU A 211 14.72 26.46 -9.19
CA GLU A 211 15.32 25.11 -9.28
C GLU A 211 15.48 24.65 -10.74
N LYS A 212 14.51 24.94 -11.61
CA LYS A 212 14.63 24.65 -13.05
C LYS A 212 15.74 25.47 -13.67
N ALA A 213 15.86 26.75 -13.34
CA ALA A 213 16.93 27.61 -13.82
C ALA A 213 18.31 27.10 -13.36
N GLU A 214 18.46 26.73 -12.08
CA GLU A 214 19.69 26.15 -11.54
C GLU A 214 20.04 24.82 -12.20
N LYS A 215 19.06 23.93 -12.42
CA LYS A 215 19.27 22.65 -13.13
C LYS A 215 19.71 22.88 -14.58
N GLU A 216 19.11 23.84 -15.29
CA GLU A 216 19.54 24.18 -16.64
C GLU A 216 20.93 24.81 -16.66
N GLU A 217 21.27 25.65 -15.68
CA GLU A 217 22.62 26.20 -15.54
C GLU A 217 23.65 25.10 -15.27
N GLN A 218 23.35 24.16 -14.37
CA GLN A 218 24.20 22.99 -14.10
C GLN A 218 24.38 22.14 -15.36
N LYS A 219 23.31 21.81 -16.08
CA LYS A 219 23.39 21.09 -17.36
C LYS A 219 24.21 21.86 -18.40
N ALA A 220 24.08 23.19 -18.45
CA ALA A 220 24.86 24.02 -19.35
C ALA A 220 26.36 23.99 -18.99
N ARG A 221 26.70 24.06 -17.69
CA ARG A 221 28.06 23.91 -17.18
C ARG A 221 28.64 22.52 -17.50
N GLU A 222 27.91 21.45 -17.20
CA GLU A 222 28.32 20.09 -17.55
C GLU A 222 28.52 19.90 -19.06
N ARG A 223 27.63 20.45 -19.89
CA ARG A 223 27.82 20.44 -21.35
C ARG A 223 29.07 21.20 -21.74
N HIS A 224 29.34 22.34 -21.12
CA HIS A 224 30.54 23.12 -21.37
C HIS A 224 31.80 22.34 -20.99
N GLU A 225 31.83 21.73 -19.81
CA GLU A 225 32.94 20.89 -19.34
C GLU A 225 33.16 19.67 -20.24
N ARG A 226 32.10 18.96 -20.64
CA ARG A 226 32.20 17.85 -21.61
C ARG A 226 32.75 18.32 -22.95
N ASN A 227 32.29 19.46 -23.45
CA ASN A 227 32.78 20.04 -24.70
C ASN A 227 34.26 20.43 -24.58
N GLN A 228 34.67 21.04 -23.46
CA GLN A 228 36.07 21.36 -23.19
C GLN A 228 36.93 20.09 -23.14
N ALA A 229 36.50 19.06 -22.42
CA ALA A 229 37.21 17.78 -22.34
C ALA A 229 37.37 17.12 -23.72
N VAL A 230 36.33 17.18 -24.57
CA VAL A 230 36.40 16.70 -25.96
C VAL A 230 37.41 17.51 -26.76
N VAL A 231 37.40 18.84 -26.64
CA VAL A 231 38.37 19.72 -27.32
C VAL A 231 39.79 19.41 -26.88
N ASP A 232 40.04 19.20 -25.58
CA ASP A 232 41.36 18.85 -25.05
C ASP A 232 41.86 17.51 -25.60
N ILE A 233 40.98 16.51 -25.70
CA ILE A 233 41.32 15.22 -26.31
C ILE A 233 41.65 15.39 -27.80
N LEU A 234 40.85 16.18 -28.54
CA LEU A 234 41.11 16.47 -29.94
C LEU A 234 42.44 17.21 -30.14
N GLN A 235 42.77 18.17 -29.28
CA GLN A 235 44.07 18.86 -29.31
C GLN A 235 45.23 17.88 -29.10
N LYS A 236 45.11 16.93 -28.16
CA LYS A 236 46.11 15.87 -27.95
C LYS A 236 46.23 14.96 -29.18
N GLN A 237 45.13 14.57 -29.80
CA GLN A 237 45.14 13.76 -31.03
C GLN A 237 45.78 14.52 -32.20
N MET A 238 45.48 15.80 -32.36
CA MET A 238 46.11 16.66 -33.37
C MET A 238 47.61 16.81 -33.13
N ALA A 239 48.04 17.00 -31.88
CA ALA A 239 49.45 17.07 -31.51
C ALA A 239 50.17 15.74 -31.78
N ALA A 240 49.55 14.59 -31.45
CA ALA A 240 50.10 13.27 -31.76
C ALA A 240 50.25 13.04 -33.27
N LEU A 241 49.23 13.39 -34.07
CA LEU A 241 49.32 13.33 -35.53
C LEU A 241 50.39 14.26 -36.10
N GLN A 242 50.58 15.43 -35.49
CA GLN A 242 51.62 16.37 -35.90
C GLN A 242 53.02 15.82 -35.58
N LEU A 243 53.20 15.21 -34.41
CA LEU A 243 54.44 14.53 -34.02
C LEU A 243 54.79 13.41 -34.99
N GLN A 244 53.84 12.52 -35.31
CA GLN A 244 54.03 11.45 -36.30
C GLN A 244 54.43 11.99 -37.69
N LYS A 245 53.85 13.11 -38.12
CA LYS A 245 54.22 13.76 -39.40
C LYS A 245 55.65 14.28 -39.36
N ASP A 246 56.07 14.88 -38.26
CA ASP A 246 57.41 15.44 -38.12
C ASP A 246 58.47 14.32 -37.98
N GLU A 247 58.17 13.24 -37.28
CA GLU A 247 58.97 12.00 -37.25
C GLU A 247 59.12 11.38 -38.65
N ALA A 248 58.04 11.28 -39.42
CA ALA A 248 58.10 10.78 -40.79
C ALA A 248 58.98 11.67 -41.70
N LYS A 249 58.99 13.00 -41.50
CA LYS A 249 59.92 13.90 -42.21
C LYS A 249 61.36 13.67 -41.77
N ARG A 250 61.60 13.44 -40.48
CA ARG A 250 62.94 13.16 -39.93
C ARG A 250 63.50 11.87 -40.52
N LEU A 251 62.74 10.78 -40.51
CA LEU A 251 63.15 9.50 -41.09
C LEU A 251 63.50 9.64 -42.59
N LYS A 252 62.70 10.38 -43.36
CA LYS A 252 63.00 10.67 -44.77
C LYS A 252 64.27 11.51 -44.97
N GLN A 253 64.54 12.46 -44.09
CA GLN A 253 65.77 13.25 -44.14
C GLN A 253 67.00 12.39 -43.82
N GLU A 254 66.89 11.49 -42.84
CA GLU A 254 67.93 10.54 -42.47
C GLU A 254 68.21 9.54 -43.60
N GLU A 255 67.17 8.98 -44.24
CA GLU A 255 67.30 8.13 -45.43
C GLU A 255 68.03 8.87 -46.56
N ALA A 256 67.62 10.12 -46.85
CA ALA A 256 68.26 10.94 -47.88
C ALA A 256 69.74 11.26 -47.56
N GLN A 257 70.11 11.39 -46.28
CA GLN A 257 71.50 11.57 -45.86
C GLN A 257 72.31 10.28 -46.05
N LEU A 258 71.76 9.13 -45.64
CA LEU A 258 72.41 7.82 -45.79
C LEU A 258 72.64 7.47 -47.27
N LEU A 259 71.67 7.77 -48.15
CA LEU A 259 71.83 7.59 -49.59
C LEU A 259 72.94 8.48 -50.17
N LYS A 260 73.05 9.75 -49.72
CA LYS A 260 74.17 10.62 -50.11
C LYS A 260 75.52 10.08 -49.65
N GLU A 261 75.59 9.53 -48.44
CA GLU A 261 76.82 8.88 -47.93
C GLU A 261 77.17 7.63 -48.74
N GLN A 262 76.18 6.81 -49.10
CA GLN A 262 76.37 5.63 -49.96
C GLN A 262 76.90 6.02 -51.35
N ASP A 263 76.32 7.05 -51.97
CA ASP A 263 76.77 7.57 -53.25
C ASP A 263 78.17 8.18 -53.19
N ALA A 264 78.51 8.86 -52.09
CA ALA A 264 79.85 9.39 -51.87
C ALA A 264 80.89 8.26 -51.76
N LEU A 265 80.56 7.16 -51.06
CA LEU A 265 81.42 5.99 -51.00
C LEU A 265 81.59 5.32 -52.36
N ARG A 266 80.51 5.13 -53.12
CA ARG A 266 80.59 4.59 -54.49
C ARG A 266 81.47 5.46 -55.39
N LYS A 267 81.33 6.78 -55.33
CA LYS A 267 82.21 7.71 -56.08
C LYS A 267 83.67 7.60 -55.68
N LEU A 268 83.96 7.38 -54.39
CA LEU A 268 85.33 7.16 -53.91
C LEU A 268 85.89 5.82 -54.39
N GLU A 269 85.08 4.76 -54.39
CA GLU A 269 85.45 3.45 -54.94
C GLU A 269 85.70 3.52 -56.45
N GLU A 270 84.84 4.18 -57.21
CA GLU A 270 84.97 4.39 -58.65
C GLU A 270 86.21 5.21 -59.01
N ARG A 271 86.47 6.32 -58.29
CA ARG A 271 87.69 7.13 -58.46
C ARG A 271 88.95 6.29 -58.23
N ARG A 272 88.96 5.46 -57.19
CA ARG A 272 90.09 4.56 -56.90
C ARG A 272 90.23 3.46 -57.94
N ALA A 273 89.14 2.85 -58.38
CA ALA A 273 89.17 1.84 -59.45
C ALA A 273 89.72 2.45 -60.76
N TYR A 274 89.37 3.71 -61.04
CA TYR A 274 89.91 4.45 -62.17
C TYR A 274 91.40 4.75 -62.02
N GLU A 275 91.85 5.21 -60.84
CA GLU A 275 93.27 5.41 -60.53
C GLU A 275 94.08 4.11 -60.64
N ASP A 276 93.58 3.00 -60.06
CA ASP A 276 94.19 1.67 -60.16
C ASP A 276 94.27 1.22 -61.62
N LYS A 277 93.25 1.50 -62.45
CA LYS A 277 93.25 1.19 -63.89
C LYS A 277 94.31 2.00 -64.64
N ILE A 278 94.43 3.31 -64.38
CA ILE A 278 95.47 4.16 -64.98
C ILE A 278 96.86 3.67 -64.55
N GLN A 279 97.05 3.34 -63.27
CA GLN A 279 98.33 2.83 -62.79
C GLN A 279 98.72 1.53 -63.51
N ARG A 280 97.80 0.57 -63.64
CA ARG A 280 98.05 -0.67 -64.40
C ARG A 280 98.35 -0.41 -65.88
N GLN A 281 97.68 0.56 -66.50
CA GLN A 281 97.96 0.96 -67.89
C GLN A 281 99.36 1.59 -68.03
N ARG A 282 99.81 2.39 -67.04
CA ARG A 282 101.18 2.92 -67.02
C ARG A 282 102.21 1.82 -66.79
N GLU A 283 101.99 0.93 -65.83
CA GLU A 283 102.87 -0.21 -65.55
C GLU A 283 103.03 -1.12 -66.78
N THR A 284 101.93 -1.40 -67.49
CA THR A 284 101.98 -2.18 -68.75
C THR A 284 102.69 -1.44 -69.87
N ARG A 285 102.47 -0.12 -70.03
CA ARG A 285 103.23 0.70 -70.99
C ARG A 285 104.73 0.69 -70.69
N ASP A 286 105.12 0.92 -69.45
CA ASP A 286 106.52 1.00 -69.04
C ASP A 286 107.21 -0.38 -69.21
N MET A 287 106.51 -1.49 -68.95
CA MET A 287 106.99 -2.85 -69.25
C MET A 287 107.20 -3.08 -70.76
N LEU A 288 106.27 -2.62 -71.60
CA LEU A 288 106.40 -2.71 -73.05
C LEU A 288 107.57 -1.83 -73.56
N ASP A 289 107.71 -0.60 -73.05
CA ASP A 289 108.82 0.30 -73.37
C ASP A 289 110.17 -0.30 -72.97
N LEU A 290 110.26 -0.94 -71.80
CA LEU A 290 111.45 -1.66 -71.37
C LEU A 290 111.76 -2.83 -72.33
N SER A 291 110.75 -3.60 -72.72
CA SER A 291 110.91 -4.70 -73.67
C SER A 291 111.38 -4.22 -75.05
N LEU A 292 110.87 -3.07 -75.52
CA LEU A 292 111.29 -2.43 -76.75
C LEU A 292 112.73 -1.93 -76.64
N LYS A 293 113.10 -1.26 -75.54
CA LYS A 293 114.48 -0.84 -75.27
C LYS A 293 115.44 -2.03 -75.25
N ILE A 294 115.06 -3.15 -74.63
CA ILE A 294 115.86 -4.39 -74.63
C ILE A 294 116.01 -4.94 -76.05
N LYS A 295 114.92 -4.99 -76.85
CA LYS A 295 114.98 -5.41 -78.25
C LYS A 295 115.85 -4.48 -79.11
N MET A 296 115.76 -3.17 -78.93
CA MET A 296 116.60 -2.18 -79.63
C MET A 296 118.07 -2.33 -79.24
N LYS A 297 118.37 -2.54 -77.95
CA LYS A 297 119.73 -2.85 -77.49
C LYS A 297 120.26 -4.16 -78.06
N ARG A 298 119.42 -5.20 -78.17
CA ARG A 298 119.80 -6.46 -78.84
C ARG A 298 120.09 -6.24 -80.31
N ARG A 299 119.20 -5.59 -81.06
CA ARG A 299 119.44 -5.25 -82.48
C ARG A 299 120.71 -4.41 -82.68
N ALA A 300 120.95 -3.40 -81.84
CA ALA A 300 122.16 -2.60 -81.91
C ALA A 300 123.43 -3.42 -81.62
N LYS A 301 123.36 -4.41 -80.72
CA LYS A 301 124.44 -5.37 -80.51
C LYS A 301 124.62 -6.29 -81.72
N ASP A 302 123.54 -6.81 -82.29
CA ASP A 302 123.58 -7.66 -83.49
C ASP A 302 124.18 -6.89 -84.69
N GLU A 303 123.84 -5.61 -84.88
CA GLU A 303 124.45 -4.71 -85.89
C GLU A 303 125.93 -4.43 -85.60
N GLN A 304 126.31 -4.22 -84.34
CA GLN A 304 127.72 -4.10 -83.95
C GLN A 304 128.51 -5.39 -84.18
N GLU A 305 127.90 -6.55 -83.94
CA GLU A 305 128.50 -7.86 -84.19
C GLU A 305 128.64 -8.13 -85.69
N GLN A 306 127.67 -7.71 -86.52
CA GLN A 306 127.78 -7.75 -87.99
C GLN A 306 128.89 -6.83 -88.50
N LEU A 307 128.96 -5.58 -88.04
CA LEU A 307 130.06 -4.66 -88.39
C LEU A 307 131.42 -5.17 -87.93
N ALA A 308 131.48 -5.80 -86.75
CA ALA A 308 132.69 -6.44 -86.25
C ALA A 308 133.08 -7.66 -87.10
N PHE A 309 132.10 -8.43 -87.59
CA PHE A 309 132.34 -9.54 -88.52
C PHE A 309 132.83 -9.05 -89.90
N ASP A 310 132.25 -7.97 -90.42
CA ASP A 310 132.68 -7.32 -91.66
C ASP A 310 134.09 -6.71 -91.54
N LEU A 311 134.40 -6.11 -90.39
CA LEU A 311 135.77 -5.66 -90.05
C LEU A 311 136.75 -6.83 -89.97
N LYS A 312 136.35 -7.97 -89.40
CA LYS A 312 137.18 -9.18 -89.30
C LYS A 312 137.41 -9.82 -90.67
N MET A 313 136.44 -9.73 -91.58
CA MET A 313 136.58 -10.13 -92.99
C MET A 313 137.53 -9.18 -93.75
N LEU A 314 137.48 -7.88 -93.48
CA LEU A 314 138.42 -6.89 -94.01
C LEU A 314 139.85 -7.05 -93.43
N GLU A 315 139.99 -7.40 -92.15
CA GLU A 315 141.27 -7.77 -91.52
C GLU A 315 141.84 -9.05 -92.13
N GLN A 316 141.01 -10.08 -92.41
CA GLN A 316 141.46 -11.29 -93.12
C GLN A 316 141.91 -10.99 -94.56
N LEU A 317 141.26 -10.06 -95.27
CA LEU A 317 141.71 -9.60 -96.59
C LEU A 317 142.96 -8.69 -96.54
N LEU A 318 143.24 -8.05 -95.41
CA LEU A 318 144.45 -7.24 -95.18
C LEU A 318 145.64 -8.09 -94.71
N GLU A 319 145.41 -9.17 -93.95
CA GLU A 319 146.41 -10.13 -93.49
C GLU A 319 146.86 -11.10 -94.62
N GLU A 320 146.04 -11.31 -95.66
CA GLU A 320 146.44 -11.98 -96.90
C GLU A 320 147.28 -11.08 -97.83
N SER A 321 147.33 -9.75 -97.61
CA SER A 321 148.19 -8.81 -98.36
C SER A 321 149.50 -8.42 -97.66
N ARG A 322 149.79 -9.00 -96.48
CA ARG A 322 150.92 -8.62 -95.63
C ARG A 322 151.75 -9.78 -95.09
N ASN A 323 151.85 -10.88 -95.86
CA ASN A 323 152.74 -12.00 -95.57
C ASN A 323 153.62 -12.42 -96.78
N GLU A 324 154.36 -11.46 -97.35
CA GLU A 324 155.55 -11.71 -98.20
C GLU A 324 156.79 -10.88 -97.79
N ALA A 325 156.83 -10.34 -96.57
CA ALA A 325 158.00 -9.60 -96.09
C ALA A 325 158.31 -9.82 -94.60
N MET A 326 158.42 -11.10 -94.21
CA MET A 326 159.05 -11.49 -92.96
C MET A 326 159.89 -12.75 -93.19
N GLU A 327 161.11 -12.59 -93.68
CA GLU A 327 162.19 -13.51 -93.33
C GLU A 327 163.56 -12.87 -93.54
N GLN A 328 164.02 -12.16 -92.50
CA GLN A 328 165.41 -11.99 -92.05
C GLN A 328 165.43 -10.79 -91.08
N MET A 329 165.99 -10.81 -89.88
CA MET A 329 166.84 -11.80 -89.24
C MET A 329 166.86 -11.47 -87.74
N GLN A 330 166.48 -12.46 -86.97
CA GLN A 330 166.83 -12.64 -85.56
C GLN A 330 168.29 -12.24 -85.28
N ARG A 331 168.52 -11.26 -84.39
CA ARG A 331 169.70 -11.17 -83.47
C ARG A 331 169.67 -9.89 -82.63
N LYS A 332 168.80 -9.86 -81.61
CA LYS A 332 168.99 -9.07 -80.38
C LYS A 332 168.06 -9.60 -79.28
N LYS A 333 168.31 -10.85 -78.89
CA LYS A 333 167.38 -11.71 -78.14
C LYS A 333 167.93 -12.22 -76.81
N GLU A 334 168.79 -11.48 -76.11
CA GLU A 334 169.33 -11.94 -74.81
C GLU A 334 169.33 -10.88 -73.70
N LEU A 335 168.64 -9.75 -73.90
CA LEU A 335 168.44 -8.73 -72.84
C LEU A 335 166.95 -8.54 -72.45
N ARG A 336 166.01 -9.29 -73.06
CA ARG A 336 164.56 -9.16 -72.83
C ARG A 336 163.94 -10.30 -72.00
N GLU A 337 164.70 -11.35 -71.70
CA GLU A 337 164.14 -12.56 -71.07
C GLU A 337 164.06 -12.49 -69.53
N GLU A 338 164.78 -11.56 -68.89
CA GLU A 338 164.70 -11.34 -67.43
C GLU A 338 163.61 -10.31 -67.07
N ASP A 339 163.43 -9.27 -67.88
CA ASP A 339 162.38 -8.24 -67.72
C ASP A 339 160.97 -8.78 -68.04
N GLN A 340 160.86 -9.84 -68.86
CA GLN A 340 159.61 -10.53 -69.16
C GLN A 340 159.12 -11.41 -68.00
N ARG A 341 160.02 -12.09 -67.27
CA ARG A 341 159.65 -13.01 -66.18
C ARG A 341 159.07 -12.29 -64.95
N TYR A 342 159.60 -11.12 -64.60
CA TYR A 342 159.07 -10.32 -63.50
C TYR A 342 157.71 -9.67 -63.85
N ARG A 343 157.52 -9.24 -65.11
CA ARG A 343 156.24 -8.72 -65.61
C ARG A 343 155.15 -9.78 -65.67
N THR A 344 155.47 -11.02 -66.07
CA THR A 344 154.49 -12.12 -66.07
C THR A 344 154.07 -12.52 -64.65
N TYR A 345 155.00 -12.48 -63.68
CA TYR A 345 154.68 -12.78 -62.28
C TYR A 345 153.80 -11.70 -61.63
N LEU A 346 154.12 -10.41 -61.87
CA LEU A 346 153.26 -9.30 -61.41
C LEU A 346 151.88 -9.31 -62.08
N GLN A 347 151.79 -9.68 -63.36
CA GLN A 347 150.50 -9.84 -64.06
C GLN A 347 149.65 -10.96 -63.44
N GLN A 348 150.27 -12.10 -63.09
CA GLN A 348 149.59 -13.21 -62.44
C GLN A 348 149.06 -12.82 -61.05
N LEU A 349 149.86 -12.11 -60.24
CA LEU A 349 149.44 -11.60 -58.93
C LEU A 349 148.27 -10.60 -59.04
N MET A 350 148.32 -9.67 -60.01
CA MET A 350 147.23 -8.73 -60.27
C MET A 350 145.96 -9.41 -60.83
N GLU A 351 146.10 -10.48 -61.61
CA GLU A 351 144.96 -11.26 -62.10
C GLU A 351 144.31 -12.08 -60.99
N GLU A 352 145.09 -12.64 -60.07
CA GLU A 352 144.59 -13.34 -58.90
C GLU A 352 143.91 -12.39 -57.90
N GLU A 353 144.47 -11.20 -57.64
CA GLU A 353 143.83 -10.16 -56.84
C GLU A 353 142.53 -9.67 -57.49
N ARG A 354 142.52 -9.42 -58.81
CA ARG A 354 141.29 -9.07 -59.55
C ARG A 354 140.24 -10.17 -59.53
N ARG A 355 140.64 -11.45 -59.54
CA ARG A 355 139.69 -12.58 -59.40
C ARG A 355 139.08 -12.60 -58.01
N LYS A 356 139.90 -12.44 -56.96
CA LYS A 356 139.44 -12.36 -55.58
C LYS A 356 138.54 -11.13 -55.34
N GLU A 357 138.90 -9.96 -55.87
CA GLU A 357 138.06 -8.75 -55.80
C GLU A 357 136.72 -8.95 -56.52
N LYS A 358 136.70 -9.57 -57.70
CA LYS A 358 135.44 -9.89 -58.41
C LYS A 358 134.58 -10.91 -57.66
N GLU A 359 135.18 -11.91 -57.03
CA GLU A 359 134.47 -12.89 -56.21
C GLU A 359 133.91 -12.24 -54.93
N LEU A 360 134.67 -11.35 -54.28
CA LEU A 360 134.20 -10.56 -53.14
C LEU A 360 133.10 -9.57 -53.52
N ASP A 361 133.24 -8.87 -54.65
CA ASP A 361 132.22 -7.97 -55.18
C ASP A 361 130.95 -8.74 -55.56
N ALA A 362 131.08 -9.94 -56.12
CA ALA A 362 129.93 -10.80 -56.43
C ALA A 362 129.18 -11.21 -55.15
N LEU A 363 129.90 -11.64 -54.11
CA LEU A 363 129.31 -12.00 -52.82
C LEU A 363 128.65 -10.78 -52.13
N CYS A 364 129.31 -9.62 -52.12
CA CYS A 364 128.75 -8.37 -51.61
C CYS A 364 127.48 -7.95 -52.37
N ASN A 365 127.50 -8.02 -53.71
CA ASN A 365 126.34 -7.71 -54.53
C ASN A 365 125.18 -8.67 -54.28
N GLU A 366 125.45 -9.97 -54.12
CA GLU A 366 124.41 -10.95 -53.76
C GLU A 366 123.78 -10.66 -52.39
N GLU A 367 124.56 -10.25 -51.39
CA GLU A 367 124.05 -9.87 -50.08
C GLU A 367 123.24 -8.56 -50.13
N VAL A 368 123.70 -7.58 -50.92
CA VAL A 368 122.95 -6.33 -51.19
C VAL A 368 121.65 -6.63 -51.93
N GLU A 369 121.65 -7.51 -52.92
CA GLU A 369 120.44 -7.94 -53.63
C GLU A 369 119.47 -8.69 -52.69
N LYS A 370 119.96 -9.59 -51.84
CA LYS A 370 119.14 -10.30 -50.85
C LYS A 370 118.53 -9.33 -49.83
N THR A 371 119.28 -8.35 -49.33
CA THR A 371 118.75 -7.34 -48.39
C THR A 371 117.76 -6.39 -49.09
N TRP A 372 118.00 -6.04 -50.35
CA TRP A 372 117.08 -5.24 -51.16
C TRP A 372 115.77 -5.98 -51.47
N GLN A 373 115.84 -7.26 -51.83
CA GLN A 373 114.66 -8.12 -52.03
C GLN A 373 113.83 -8.25 -50.76
N LYS A 374 114.46 -8.42 -49.59
CA LYS A 374 113.76 -8.41 -48.28
C LYS A 374 113.04 -7.08 -48.01
N ARG A 375 113.65 -5.94 -48.35
CA ARG A 375 113.01 -4.61 -48.23
C ARG A 375 111.84 -4.43 -49.19
N LEU A 376 112.00 -4.84 -50.46
CA LEU A 376 110.94 -4.83 -51.47
C LEU A 376 109.76 -5.70 -51.06
N GLU A 377 110.02 -6.90 -50.54
CA GLU A 377 108.98 -7.81 -50.07
C GLU A 377 108.28 -7.24 -48.83
N GLY A 378 109.03 -6.63 -47.90
CA GLY A 378 108.46 -5.88 -46.77
C GLY A 378 107.54 -4.75 -47.20
N TRP A 379 107.94 -3.91 -48.15
CA TRP A 379 107.10 -2.85 -48.71
C TRP A 379 105.88 -3.40 -49.46
N ARG A 380 106.03 -4.52 -50.16
CA ARG A 380 104.91 -5.19 -50.85
C ARG A 380 103.88 -5.68 -49.84
N GLN A 381 104.32 -6.33 -48.77
CA GLN A 381 103.46 -6.81 -47.69
C GLN A 381 102.78 -5.65 -46.97
N GLU A 382 103.49 -4.57 -46.69
CA GLU A 382 102.93 -3.36 -46.10
C GLU A 382 101.87 -2.71 -47.02
N ARG A 383 102.15 -2.58 -48.32
CA ARG A 383 101.20 -2.06 -49.31
C ARG A 383 99.94 -2.95 -49.40
N LEU A 384 100.11 -4.27 -49.37
CA LEU A 384 98.99 -5.22 -49.35
C LEU A 384 98.19 -5.14 -48.06
N ALA A 385 98.84 -5.04 -46.90
CA ALA A 385 98.18 -4.89 -45.60
C ALA A 385 97.40 -3.57 -45.52
N ARG A 386 97.98 -2.46 -45.97
CA ARG A 386 97.29 -1.15 -46.07
C ARG A 386 96.10 -1.23 -47.02
N LYS A 387 96.23 -1.91 -48.16
CA LYS A 387 95.12 -2.10 -49.12
C LYS A 387 94.00 -2.97 -48.53
N ARG A 388 94.34 -4.04 -47.81
CA ARG A 388 93.36 -4.89 -47.10
C ARG A 388 92.63 -4.10 -46.02
N LEU A 389 93.35 -3.44 -45.13
CA LEU A 389 92.77 -2.61 -44.08
C LEU A 389 91.81 -1.55 -44.65
N LEU A 390 92.21 -0.89 -45.74
CA LEU A 390 91.39 0.12 -46.39
C LEU A 390 90.11 -0.47 -47.00
N ASN A 391 90.19 -1.65 -47.60
CA ASN A 391 89.02 -2.37 -48.12
C ASN A 391 88.09 -2.79 -46.97
N ASP A 392 88.64 -3.26 -45.85
CA ASP A 392 87.86 -3.67 -44.67
C ASP A 392 87.14 -2.47 -44.04
N VAL A 393 87.79 -1.30 -43.98
CA VAL A 393 87.16 -0.05 -43.51
C VAL A 393 86.03 0.40 -44.43
N LEU A 394 86.22 0.33 -45.76
CA LEU A 394 85.17 0.67 -46.72
C LEU A 394 84.00 -0.33 -46.65
N ALA A 395 84.29 -1.62 -46.58
CA ALA A 395 83.29 -2.68 -46.44
C ALA A 395 82.49 -2.51 -45.15
N GLY A 396 83.16 -2.30 -44.01
CA GLY A 396 82.50 -2.05 -42.72
C GLY A 396 81.66 -0.79 -42.72
N ARG A 397 82.10 0.30 -43.36
CA ARG A 397 81.27 1.51 -43.50
C ARG A 397 80.05 1.28 -44.40
N ALA A 398 80.21 0.50 -45.48
CA ALA A 398 79.12 0.15 -46.38
C ALA A 398 78.09 -0.77 -45.72
N GLU A 399 78.51 -1.66 -44.82
CA GLU A 399 77.64 -2.48 -43.97
C GLU A 399 76.89 -1.61 -42.95
N GLN A 400 77.60 -0.72 -42.24
CA GLN A 400 76.96 0.22 -41.30
C GLN A 400 75.87 1.09 -41.95
N ILE A 401 76.10 1.58 -43.17
CA ILE A 401 75.10 2.37 -43.91
C ILE A 401 73.93 1.47 -44.34
N ARG A 402 74.18 0.23 -44.78
CA ARG A 402 73.13 -0.74 -45.11
C ARG A 402 72.26 -1.07 -43.91
N ASP A 403 72.86 -1.37 -42.76
CA ASP A 403 72.12 -1.68 -41.54
C ASP A 403 71.26 -0.50 -41.08
N ARG A 404 71.79 0.73 -41.18
CA ARG A 404 71.04 1.95 -40.87
C ARG A 404 69.88 2.20 -41.84
N LEU A 405 70.05 1.88 -43.13
CA LEU A 405 68.97 1.97 -44.11
C LEU A 405 67.87 0.94 -43.81
N ILE A 406 68.24 -0.32 -43.51
CA ILE A 406 67.28 -1.37 -43.14
C ILE A 406 66.52 -0.99 -41.85
N GLU A 407 67.21 -0.44 -40.86
CA GLU A 407 66.59 0.01 -39.62
C GLU A 407 65.64 1.20 -39.86
N ASN A 408 66.02 2.16 -40.71
CA ASN A 408 65.14 3.27 -41.10
C ASN A 408 63.91 2.75 -41.88
N GLU A 409 64.08 1.81 -42.81
CA GLU A 409 62.98 1.18 -43.53
C GLU A 409 62.00 0.46 -42.58
N ARG A 410 62.51 -0.26 -41.57
CA ARG A 410 61.67 -0.89 -40.53
C ARG A 410 60.87 0.15 -39.76
N GLN A 411 61.53 1.23 -39.30
CA GLN A 411 60.87 2.32 -38.59
C GLN A 411 59.81 3.01 -39.45
N GLN A 412 60.06 3.19 -40.75
CA GLN A 412 59.06 3.72 -41.68
C GLN A 412 57.86 2.77 -41.85
N LEU A 413 58.08 1.45 -41.93
CA LEU A 413 57.00 0.46 -42.03
C LEU A 413 56.16 0.38 -40.76
N ASP A 414 56.79 0.41 -39.59
CA ASP A 414 56.08 0.38 -38.32
C ASP A 414 55.27 1.67 -38.12
N ALA A 415 55.83 2.85 -38.44
CA ALA A 415 55.08 4.11 -38.43
C ALA A 415 53.90 4.12 -39.42
N GLN A 416 54.02 3.44 -40.57
CA GLN A 416 52.90 3.27 -41.51
C GLN A 416 51.81 2.37 -40.95
N ARG A 417 52.17 1.25 -40.30
CA ARG A 417 51.21 0.34 -39.66
C ARG A 417 50.42 1.04 -38.56
N GLU A 418 51.11 1.75 -37.66
CA GLU A 418 50.46 2.52 -36.59
C GLU A 418 49.49 3.57 -37.14
N ARG A 419 49.88 4.26 -38.23
CA ARG A 419 49.01 5.20 -38.93
C ARG A 419 47.77 4.53 -39.51
N ASP A 420 47.91 3.38 -40.14
CA ASP A 420 46.79 2.64 -40.75
C ASP A 420 45.84 2.09 -39.68
N GLU A 421 46.36 1.60 -38.55
CA GLU A 421 45.55 1.22 -37.38
C GLU A 421 44.77 2.39 -36.81
N LEU A 422 45.40 3.57 -36.71
CA LEU A 422 44.77 4.80 -36.23
C LEU A 422 43.67 5.26 -37.21
N ILE A 423 43.86 5.10 -38.51
CA ILE A 423 42.81 5.39 -39.51
C ILE A 423 41.65 4.40 -39.38
N GLN A 424 41.92 3.10 -39.24
CA GLN A 424 40.87 2.08 -39.10
C GLN A 424 40.04 2.28 -37.83
N THR A 425 40.66 2.68 -36.72
CA THR A 425 39.94 2.99 -35.46
C THR A 425 39.05 4.22 -35.63
N ILE A 426 39.52 5.27 -36.30
CA ILE A 426 38.70 6.44 -36.64
C ILE A 426 37.51 6.05 -37.52
N GLU A 427 37.71 5.20 -38.53
CA GLU A 427 36.63 4.75 -39.41
C GLU A 427 35.59 3.89 -38.68
N ARG A 428 36.01 2.97 -37.81
CA ARG A 428 35.10 2.20 -36.95
C ARG A 428 34.29 3.12 -36.05
N ASN A 429 34.91 4.09 -35.39
CA ASN A 429 34.20 5.04 -34.53
C ASN A 429 33.17 5.84 -35.34
N LYS A 430 33.52 6.32 -36.53
CA LYS A 430 32.57 7.00 -37.43
C LYS A 430 31.39 6.13 -37.84
N GLN A 431 31.58 4.82 -37.98
CA GLN A 431 30.48 3.89 -38.28
C GLN A 431 29.56 3.72 -37.07
N LEU A 432 30.13 3.52 -35.88
CA LEU A 432 29.37 3.44 -34.63
C LEU A 432 28.55 4.71 -34.38
N ASP A 433 29.15 5.89 -34.56
CA ASP A 433 28.44 7.17 -34.43
C ASP A 433 27.24 7.27 -35.39
N LYS A 434 27.40 6.80 -36.63
CA LYS A 434 26.30 6.75 -37.62
C LYS A 434 25.19 5.79 -37.20
N GLU A 435 25.55 4.61 -36.69
CA GLU A 435 24.58 3.63 -36.20
C GLU A 435 23.81 4.17 -35.00
N GLU A 436 24.48 4.83 -34.05
CA GLU A 436 23.83 5.46 -32.90
C GLU A 436 22.87 6.56 -33.34
N LEU A 437 23.29 7.44 -34.26
CA LEU A 437 22.42 8.46 -34.84
C LEU A 437 21.19 7.86 -35.52
N GLN A 438 21.35 6.74 -36.25
CA GLN A 438 20.23 6.03 -36.85
C GLN A 438 19.30 5.42 -35.80
N ARG A 439 19.84 4.81 -34.73
CA ARG A 439 19.03 4.27 -33.62
C ARG A 439 18.22 5.36 -32.93
N ILE A 440 18.84 6.52 -32.67
CA ILE A 440 18.15 7.68 -32.09
C ILE A 440 17.04 8.16 -33.04
N ARG A 441 17.32 8.27 -34.34
CA ARG A 441 16.34 8.67 -35.34
C ARG A 441 15.14 7.69 -35.40
N GLN A 442 15.41 6.38 -35.36
CA GLN A 442 14.37 5.36 -35.35
C GLN A 442 13.51 5.43 -34.08
N LYS A 443 14.13 5.59 -32.90
CA LYS A 443 13.40 5.79 -31.64
C LYS A 443 12.51 7.03 -31.68
N ASN A 444 13.03 8.14 -32.20
CA ASN A 444 12.25 9.38 -32.34
C ASN A 444 11.07 9.20 -33.29
N LEU A 445 11.26 8.47 -34.41
CA LEU A 445 10.19 8.18 -35.37
C LEU A 445 9.12 7.27 -34.76
N GLN A 446 9.52 6.24 -34.02
CA GLN A 446 8.60 5.36 -33.28
C GLN A 446 7.78 6.17 -32.27
N TYR A 447 8.46 7.01 -31.48
CA TYR A 447 7.80 7.87 -30.51
C TYR A 447 6.81 8.84 -31.17
N GLN A 448 7.17 9.41 -32.33
CA GLN A 448 6.25 10.24 -33.11
C GLN A 448 5.02 9.44 -33.56
N SER A 449 5.22 8.24 -34.11
CA SER A 449 4.12 7.36 -34.54
C SER A 449 3.20 6.99 -33.38
N ASP A 450 3.74 6.75 -32.18
CA ASP A 450 2.96 6.45 -30.98
C ASP A 450 2.11 7.65 -30.55
N LEU A 451 2.66 8.87 -30.62
CA LEU A 451 1.92 10.10 -30.34
C LEU A 451 0.80 10.34 -31.36
N GLU A 452 1.07 10.15 -32.64
CA GLU A 452 0.05 10.22 -33.70
C GLU A 452 -1.07 9.19 -33.45
N GLY A 453 -0.70 7.96 -33.06
CA GLY A 453 -1.67 6.93 -32.67
C GLY A 453 -2.52 7.32 -31.45
N GLN A 454 -1.93 7.96 -30.44
CA GLN A 454 -2.68 8.48 -29.28
C GLN A 454 -3.64 9.61 -29.66
N ILE A 455 -3.23 10.51 -30.56
CA ILE A 455 -4.08 11.59 -31.07
C ILE A 455 -5.27 11.01 -31.83
N ASP A 456 -5.02 10.05 -32.73
CA ASP A 456 -6.07 9.37 -33.49
C ASP A 456 -7.04 8.61 -32.58
N TYR A 457 -6.54 7.92 -31.56
CA TYR A 457 -7.37 7.24 -30.57
C TYR A 457 -8.29 8.22 -29.84
N ASN A 458 -7.74 9.33 -29.33
CA ASN A 458 -8.50 10.36 -28.65
C ASN A 458 -9.53 11.04 -29.58
N TYR A 459 -9.18 11.22 -30.85
CA TYR A 459 -10.10 11.75 -31.85
C TYR A 459 -11.29 10.81 -32.07
N ARG A 460 -11.03 9.50 -32.23
CA ARG A 460 -12.08 8.48 -32.36
C ARG A 460 -12.97 8.41 -31.13
N LEU A 461 -12.40 8.50 -29.93
CA LEU A 461 -13.15 8.50 -28.68
C LEU A 461 -14.10 9.71 -28.60
N LYS A 462 -13.60 10.91 -28.92
CA LYS A 462 -14.44 12.12 -28.99
C LYS A 462 -15.54 12.03 -30.06
N GLU A 463 -15.26 11.38 -31.18
CA GLU A 463 -16.25 11.19 -32.23
C GLU A 463 -17.34 10.19 -31.80
N GLN A 464 -16.96 9.11 -31.11
CA GLN A 464 -17.90 8.18 -30.50
C GLN A 464 -18.77 8.88 -29.45
N ASP A 465 -18.18 9.67 -28.55
CA ASP A 465 -18.93 10.44 -27.55
C ASP A 465 -19.93 11.40 -28.22
N ARG A 466 -19.52 12.08 -29.31
CA ARG A 466 -20.45 12.92 -30.09
C ARG A 466 -21.60 12.10 -30.68
N GLN A 467 -21.31 10.94 -31.25
CA GLN A 467 -22.36 10.05 -31.79
C GLN A 467 -23.30 9.56 -30.69
N TYR A 468 -22.78 9.17 -29.51
CA TYR A 468 -23.60 8.80 -28.36
C TYR A 468 -24.50 9.96 -27.92
N ASN A 469 -23.94 11.14 -27.73
CA ASN A 469 -24.71 12.34 -27.36
C ASN A 469 -25.80 12.66 -28.39
N ASP A 470 -25.50 12.55 -29.69
CA ASP A 470 -26.48 12.77 -30.75
C ASP A 470 -27.61 11.71 -30.72
N THR A 471 -27.28 10.46 -30.40
CA THR A 471 -28.30 9.40 -30.26
C THR A 471 -29.17 9.61 -29.03
N GLU A 472 -28.59 9.96 -27.88
CA GLU A 472 -29.34 10.30 -26.67
C GLU A 472 -30.23 11.51 -26.88
N TYR A 473 -29.73 12.54 -27.56
CA TYR A 473 -30.51 13.72 -27.90
C TYR A 473 -31.72 13.37 -28.78
N LYS A 474 -31.54 12.53 -29.82
CA LYS A 474 -32.65 12.06 -30.67
C LYS A 474 -33.67 11.22 -29.90
N LEU A 475 -33.21 10.35 -29.01
CA LEU A 475 -34.07 9.56 -28.13
C LEU A 475 -34.86 10.46 -27.16
N GLY A 476 -34.21 11.47 -26.59
CA GLY A 476 -34.86 12.49 -25.76
C GLY A 476 -35.95 13.24 -26.53
N LEU A 477 -35.66 13.67 -27.76
CA LEU A 477 -36.63 14.34 -28.62
C LEU A 477 -37.84 13.45 -28.96
N GLN A 478 -37.62 12.15 -29.20
CA GLN A 478 -38.69 11.18 -29.41
C GLN A 478 -39.54 10.99 -28.16
N ALA A 479 -38.92 10.89 -26.98
CA ALA A 479 -39.64 10.78 -25.72
C ALA A 479 -40.47 12.03 -25.40
N GLU A 480 -39.94 13.23 -25.66
CA GLU A 480 -40.69 14.49 -25.56
C GLU A 480 -41.88 14.50 -26.53
N TYR A 481 -41.67 14.08 -27.79
CA TYR A 481 -42.75 13.98 -28.77
C TYR A 481 -43.86 13.00 -28.33
N GLU A 482 -43.49 11.84 -27.82
CA GLU A 482 -44.45 10.86 -27.26
C GLU A 482 -45.18 11.42 -26.03
N TYR A 483 -44.50 12.17 -25.18
CA TYR A 483 -45.10 12.84 -24.02
C TYR A 483 -46.09 13.91 -24.44
N GLU A 484 -45.74 14.75 -25.42
CA GLU A 484 -46.65 15.74 -26.01
C GLU A 484 -47.86 15.09 -26.69
N GLN A 485 -47.67 13.96 -27.40
CA GLN A 485 -48.77 13.18 -27.93
C GLN A 485 -49.70 12.68 -26.81
N LYS A 486 -49.16 12.12 -25.72
CA LYS A 486 -49.96 11.70 -24.56
C LYS A 486 -50.72 12.87 -23.93
N ILE A 487 -50.12 14.07 -23.85
CA ILE A 487 -50.82 15.27 -23.39
C ILE A 487 -51.96 15.62 -24.35
N ARG A 488 -51.71 15.63 -25.68
CA ARG A 488 -52.74 15.92 -26.68
C ARG A 488 -53.88 14.90 -26.60
N ASP A 489 -53.57 13.62 -26.46
CA ASP A 489 -54.57 12.56 -26.31
C ASP A 489 -55.37 12.70 -25.00
N ALA A 490 -54.72 13.05 -23.89
CA ALA A 490 -55.39 13.32 -22.62
C ALA A 490 -56.28 14.59 -22.68
N LEU A 491 -55.88 15.60 -23.45
CA LEU A 491 -56.68 16.80 -23.69
C LEU A 491 -57.85 16.53 -24.65
N ASN A 492 -57.67 15.66 -25.64
CA ASN A 492 -58.69 15.24 -26.60
C ASN A 492 -59.71 14.27 -25.99
N ASN A 493 -59.29 13.43 -25.04
CA ASN A 493 -60.12 12.53 -24.24
C ASN A 493 -60.03 12.89 -22.74
N PRO A 494 -60.64 14.02 -22.31
CA PRO A 494 -60.64 14.39 -20.91
C PRO A 494 -61.46 13.37 -20.12
N VAL A 495 -60.79 12.64 -19.21
CA VAL A 495 -61.47 11.77 -18.25
C VAL A 495 -62.14 12.66 -17.20
N ILE A 496 -63.43 12.92 -17.37
CA ILE A 496 -64.22 13.72 -16.44
C ILE A 496 -64.64 12.82 -15.26
N ASP A 497 -63.76 12.67 -14.27
CA ASP A 497 -64.00 11.85 -13.07
C ASP A 497 -65.12 12.44 -12.17
N LYS A 498 -65.37 13.75 -12.28
CA LYS A 498 -66.45 14.45 -11.55
C LYS A 498 -67.38 15.19 -12.51
N LEU A 499 -68.27 14.46 -13.16
CA LEU A 499 -69.39 15.07 -13.89
C LEU A 499 -70.27 15.89 -12.93
N HIS A 500 -70.46 17.17 -13.26
CA HIS A 500 -71.31 18.10 -12.51
C HIS A 500 -72.73 17.53 -12.35
N PRO A 501 -73.38 17.63 -11.17
CA PRO A 501 -74.67 17.00 -10.87
C PRO A 501 -75.79 17.29 -11.88
N MET A 502 -75.80 18.48 -12.48
CA MET A 502 -76.74 18.86 -13.54
C MET A 502 -76.57 18.04 -14.83
N ARG A 503 -75.33 17.75 -15.27
CA ARG A 503 -75.09 16.91 -16.47
C ARG A 503 -75.43 15.45 -16.21
N ARG A 504 -75.25 14.96 -14.98
CA ARG A 504 -75.62 13.61 -14.56
C ARG A 504 -77.14 13.39 -14.67
N ARG A 505 -77.96 14.41 -14.35
CA ARG A 505 -79.42 14.39 -14.54
C ARG A 505 -79.87 14.34 -16.00
N VAL A 506 -79.16 15.04 -16.89
CA VAL A 506 -79.50 15.09 -18.33
C VAL A 506 -79.18 13.77 -19.03
N GLN A 507 -78.06 13.12 -18.69
CA GLN A 507 -77.75 11.78 -19.22
C GLN A 507 -78.69 10.68 -18.71
N SER A 508 -79.13 10.75 -17.44
CA SER A 508 -80.14 9.82 -16.92
C SER A 508 -81.52 10.03 -17.57
N ALA A 509 -81.85 11.26 -18.00
CA ALA A 509 -83.09 11.53 -18.74
C ALA A 509 -83.03 11.01 -20.18
N SER A 510 -81.88 11.07 -20.86
CA SER A 510 -81.73 10.49 -22.21
C SER A 510 -81.79 8.95 -22.24
N LEU A 511 -81.41 8.27 -21.14
CA LEU A 511 -81.51 6.81 -21.02
C LEU A 511 -82.93 6.30 -20.69
N GLN A 512 -83.85 7.18 -20.29
CA GLN A 512 -85.27 6.81 -20.06
C GLN A 512 -86.15 6.95 -21.32
N VAL A 513 -85.67 7.61 -22.38
CA VAL A 513 -86.44 7.82 -23.62
C VAL A 513 -86.27 6.66 -24.62
N THR A 514 -85.32 5.74 -24.41
CA THR A 514 -85.09 4.58 -25.29
C THR A 514 -85.76 3.28 -24.80
N GLY A 515 -86.69 3.35 -23.83
CA GLY A 515 -87.31 2.19 -23.18
C GLY A 515 -88.74 1.83 -23.64
N THR A 516 -89.30 2.53 -24.63
CA THR A 516 -90.63 2.21 -25.18
C THR A 516 -90.60 2.30 -26.70
N GLY A 517 -90.52 1.16 -27.39
CA GLY A 517 -90.67 1.08 -28.83
C GLY A 517 -90.10 -0.20 -29.42
N TYR A 518 -90.98 -1.21 -29.50
CA TYR A 518 -90.98 -2.43 -30.33
C TYR A 518 -89.77 -3.36 -30.33
#